data_AF-F8PXR9-F1
#
_entry.id   AF-F8PXR9-F1
#
_cell.length_a   1.000
_cell.length_b   1.000
_cell.length_c   1.000
_cell.angle_alpha   90.00
_cell.angle_beta   90.00
_cell.angle_gamma   90.00
#
_symmetry.space_group_name_H-M   'P 1'
#
loop_
_entity.id
_entity.type
_entity.pdbx_description
1 polymer ?
#
loop_
_entity_poly.entity_id
_entity_poly.type
_entity_poly.pdbx_seq_one_letter_code
_entity_poly.pdbx_strand_id
1 'polypeptide(L)'
;MEYFSEEHSKLLLSKEWLVKIDTQTSIPYLFKFYASTVDLSCCVLVTDTKTCWAEVMNSKQFARRWRDCNKHDNSHFSDMEEEEAWRTRNIDLLNKGHSIGGIADLAFEVTESSYADFAFELESDHFNWRWETTLTGHRLSAELLSKHLIMPLISVNHMTFSSTDAVCDISESDLEKAIDKVGRTARRTVDTHIKNALSRPRVATTLRRMTAMFNFIPDLPGIITNAEKPDLSIDQKIKQTPERLIHTRSPSPKLTIPNSIDYDVRNADIGIPMIPENSPRRSLLRCDSATESERDDAGPSVPVPARSKDQSPLPSPADSRANGEAAPSSSYSSRQVSPPSQTTVTKSESKDDASDSESSPIRPVKKARAQPSSSGDDSGDERKRKATQIKAGITAKRGARQPIKRGGKRF
;
A
#
# COMPACT_ATOMS: atom_id res chain seq x y z
N MET A 1 1.67 1.05 23.60
CA MET A 1 1.41 0.16 22.45
C MET A 1 2.72 -0.14 21.75
N GLU A 2 2.83 -1.27 21.07
CA GLU A 2 4.02 -1.58 20.27
C GLU A 2 4.01 -0.79 18.96
N TYR A 3 5.18 -0.39 18.46
CA TYR A 3 5.29 0.38 17.22
C TYR A 3 5.07 -0.53 15.99
N PHE A 4 4.24 -0.07 15.05
CA PHE A 4 4.04 -0.78 13.79
C PHE A 4 5.29 -0.68 12.90
N SER A 5 5.88 -1.82 12.57
CA SER A 5 7.18 -1.92 11.89
C SER A 5 7.04 -2.50 10.48
N GLU A 6 8.13 -2.51 9.71
CA GLU A 6 8.16 -3.16 8.40
C GLU A 6 7.91 -4.68 8.49
N GLU A 7 8.31 -5.31 9.59
CA GLU A 7 8.07 -6.74 9.84
C GLU A 7 6.58 -7.02 10.00
N HIS A 8 5.88 -6.19 10.78
CA HIS A 8 4.42 -6.25 10.93
C HIS A 8 3.71 -6.05 9.58
N SER A 9 4.17 -5.09 8.77
CA SER A 9 3.66 -4.90 7.39
C SER A 9 3.84 -6.14 6.51
N LYS A 10 4.97 -6.84 6.60
CA LYS A 10 5.22 -8.06 5.81
C LYS A 10 4.22 -9.18 6.13
N LEU A 11 3.84 -9.35 7.40
CA LEU A 11 2.84 -10.34 7.83
C LEU A 11 1.45 -10.07 7.23
N LEU A 12 1.15 -8.82 6.90
CA LEU A 12 -0.13 -8.39 6.30
C LEU A 12 -0.13 -8.45 4.76
N LEU A 13 0.99 -8.76 4.09
CA LEU A 13 1.04 -8.78 2.63
C LEU A 13 0.20 -9.91 2.02
N SER A 14 0.15 -11.07 2.69
CA SER A 14 -0.62 -12.24 2.27
C SER A 14 -2.09 -12.21 2.70
N LYS A 15 -2.48 -11.22 3.51
CA LYS A 15 -3.85 -11.07 4.02
C LYS A 15 -4.71 -10.30 3.04
N GLU A 16 -5.95 -10.73 2.87
CA GLU A 16 -6.98 -10.05 2.11
C GLU A 16 -7.38 -8.70 2.73
N TRP A 17 -7.95 -7.82 1.91
CA TRP A 17 -8.60 -6.61 2.40
C TRP A 17 -10.04 -6.93 2.82
N LEU A 18 -10.38 -6.57 4.05
CA LEU A 18 -11.73 -6.59 4.59
C LEU A 18 -12.33 -5.19 4.50
N VAL A 19 -13.66 -5.09 4.51
CA VAL A 19 -14.36 -3.80 4.33
C VAL A 19 -15.49 -3.63 5.34
N LYS A 20 -15.58 -2.44 5.93
CA LYS A 20 -16.73 -1.95 6.69
C LYS A 20 -17.03 -0.53 6.28
N ILE A 21 -18.29 -0.15 6.41
CA ILE A 21 -18.76 1.20 6.13
C ILE A 21 -19.29 1.74 7.44
N ASP A 22 -18.77 2.87 7.89
CA ASP A 22 -19.38 3.59 9.01
C ASP A 22 -20.77 4.08 8.57
N THR A 23 -21.81 3.63 9.25
CA THR A 23 -23.19 3.99 8.94
C THR A 23 -23.47 5.48 9.13
N GLN A 24 -22.74 6.16 10.02
CA GLN A 24 -22.96 7.57 10.32
C GLN A 24 -22.34 8.48 9.24
N THR A 25 -21.08 8.24 8.90
CA THR A 25 -20.35 9.08 7.92
C THR A 25 -20.38 8.54 6.50
N SER A 26 -20.85 7.30 6.29
CA SER A 26 -20.76 6.57 5.02
C SER A 26 -19.33 6.42 4.49
N ILE A 27 -18.32 6.50 5.37
CA ILE A 27 -16.91 6.31 5.00
C ILE A 27 -16.59 4.81 4.97
N PRO A 28 -16.09 4.28 3.85
CA PRO A 28 -15.58 2.92 3.79
C PRO A 28 -14.19 2.85 4.42
N TYR A 29 -14.01 1.90 5.34
CA TYR A 29 -12.74 1.53 5.94
C TYR A 29 -12.31 0.17 5.39
N LEU A 30 -11.04 0.09 4.99
CA LEU A 30 -10.37 -1.13 4.53
C LEU A 30 -9.43 -1.63 5.62
N PHE A 31 -9.50 -2.92 5.94
CA PHE A 31 -8.71 -3.54 7.00
C PHE A 31 -7.85 -4.67 6.44
N LYS A 32 -6.64 -4.82 6.98
CA LYS A 32 -5.91 -6.09 6.97
C LYS A 32 -5.61 -6.49 8.39
N PHE A 33 -5.79 -7.76 8.69
CA PHE A 33 -5.58 -8.31 10.02
C PHE A 33 -4.65 -9.53 9.97
N TYR A 34 -3.78 -9.62 10.95
CA TYR A 34 -2.94 -10.78 11.20
C TYR A 34 -2.98 -11.13 12.68
N ALA A 35 -3.04 -12.43 12.98
CA ALA A 35 -2.86 -12.98 14.31
C ALA A 35 -1.95 -14.20 14.26
N SER A 36 -1.13 -14.36 15.31
CA SER A 36 -0.32 -15.55 15.60
C SER A 36 -0.83 -16.17 16.89
N THR A 37 -1.27 -17.43 16.83
CA THR A 37 -1.60 -18.23 18.03
C THR A 37 -0.35 -18.79 18.71
N VAL A 38 0.81 -18.76 18.03
CA VAL A 38 2.09 -19.22 18.58
C VAL A 38 2.70 -18.15 19.48
N ASP A 39 2.76 -16.91 18.99
CA ASP A 39 3.35 -15.79 19.74
C ASP A 39 2.30 -14.99 20.53
N LEU A 40 1.03 -15.37 20.38
CA LEU A 40 -0.13 -14.71 20.96
C LEU A 40 -0.13 -13.20 20.69
N SER A 41 0.14 -12.83 19.45
CA SER A 41 0.20 -11.44 18.99
C SER A 41 -0.77 -11.22 17.84
N CYS A 42 -1.20 -9.98 17.66
CA CYS A 42 -1.99 -9.60 16.49
C CYS A 42 -1.70 -8.16 16.09
N CYS A 43 -1.95 -7.85 14.82
CA CYS A 43 -1.86 -6.51 14.31
C CYS A 43 -2.96 -6.24 13.28
N VAL A 44 -3.36 -4.98 13.21
CA VAL A 44 -4.34 -4.49 12.24
C VAL A 44 -3.74 -3.29 11.51
N LEU A 45 -4.02 -3.21 10.20
CA LEU A 45 -3.79 -2.05 9.36
C LEU A 45 -5.14 -1.59 8.83
N VAL A 46 -5.46 -0.31 9.02
CA VAL A 46 -6.73 0.29 8.62
C VAL A 46 -6.47 1.49 7.72
N THR A 47 -7.30 1.67 6.70
CA THR A 47 -7.27 2.87 5.86
C THR A 47 -8.64 3.25 5.36
N ASP A 48 -8.91 4.55 5.31
CA ASP A 48 -10.06 5.17 4.63
C ASP A 48 -9.70 5.57 3.18
N THR A 49 -8.63 4.99 2.63
CA THR A 49 -7.96 5.33 1.36
C THR A 49 -7.18 6.65 1.33
N LYS A 50 -7.18 7.42 2.43
CA LYS A 50 -6.43 8.69 2.56
C LYS A 50 -5.35 8.61 3.63
N THR A 51 -5.72 8.06 4.78
CA THR A 51 -4.89 7.91 5.97
C THR A 51 -4.70 6.43 6.27
N CYS A 52 -3.59 6.08 6.92
CA CYS A 52 -3.39 4.73 7.44
C CYS A 52 -3.18 4.78 8.95
N TRP A 53 -3.88 3.91 9.63
CA TRP A 53 -3.72 3.65 11.06
C TRP A 53 -3.33 2.21 11.26
N ALA A 54 -2.55 1.96 12.30
CA ALA A 54 -2.18 0.60 12.65
C ALA A 54 -2.13 0.43 14.16
N GLU A 55 -2.30 -0.81 14.57
CA GLU A 55 -2.08 -1.24 15.94
C GLU A 55 -1.40 -2.60 15.96
N VAL A 56 -0.47 -2.77 16.90
CA VAL A 56 0.19 -4.04 17.20
C VAL A 56 -0.02 -4.33 18.67
N MET A 57 -0.50 -5.53 18.97
CA MET A 57 -0.68 -6.00 20.33
C MET A 57 0.07 -7.30 20.57
N ASN A 58 0.78 -7.33 21.70
CA ASN A 58 1.28 -8.57 22.27
C ASN A 58 0.22 -9.24 23.16
N SER A 59 0.55 -10.46 23.60
CA SER A 59 -0.31 -11.33 24.42
C SER A 59 -0.90 -10.63 25.65
N LYS A 60 -0.10 -9.84 26.36
CA LYS A 60 -0.54 -9.14 27.59
C LYS A 60 -1.45 -7.95 27.30
N GLN A 61 -1.23 -7.26 26.18
CA GLN A 61 -2.11 -6.16 25.75
C GLN A 61 -3.46 -6.72 25.30
N PHE A 62 -3.44 -7.77 24.47
CA PHE A 62 -4.63 -8.47 24.03
C PHE A 62 -5.48 -8.95 25.21
N ALA A 63 -4.89 -9.69 26.16
CA ALA A 63 -5.61 -10.24 27.30
C ALA A 63 -6.28 -9.17 28.19
N ARG A 64 -5.62 -8.03 28.39
CA ARG A 64 -6.19 -6.91 29.15
C ARG A 64 -7.39 -6.32 28.41
N ARG A 65 -7.20 -5.95 27.15
CA ARG A 65 -8.27 -5.34 26.36
C ARG A 65 -9.46 -6.28 26.17
N TRP A 66 -9.23 -7.58 25.99
CA TRP A 66 -10.30 -8.55 25.89
C TRP A 66 -11.21 -8.54 27.13
N ARG A 67 -10.62 -8.53 28.33
CA ARG A 67 -11.38 -8.47 29.59
C ARG A 67 -12.10 -7.14 29.77
N ASP A 68 -11.49 -6.04 29.34
CA ASP A 68 -12.11 -4.71 29.40
C ASP A 68 -13.37 -4.62 28.52
N CYS A 69 -13.31 -5.22 27.32
CA CYS A 69 -14.44 -5.29 26.38
C CYS A 69 -15.48 -6.34 26.77
N ASN A 70 -15.08 -7.45 27.41
CA ASN A 70 -15.93 -8.61 27.70
C ASN A 70 -16.04 -8.86 29.21
N LYS A 71 -16.56 -7.86 29.95
CA LYS A 71 -16.64 -7.88 31.44
C LYS A 71 -17.44 -9.04 32.04
N HIS A 72 -18.20 -9.76 31.23
CA HIS A 72 -18.93 -10.95 31.66
C HIS A 72 -18.00 -12.18 31.76
N ASP A 73 -16.87 -12.18 31.05
CA ASP A 73 -15.83 -13.22 31.12
C ASP A 73 -14.75 -12.85 32.16
N ASN A 74 -15.13 -12.80 33.44
CA ASN A 74 -14.21 -12.56 34.56
C ASN A 74 -13.49 -13.85 34.99
N SER A 75 -12.89 -14.54 34.03
CA SER A 75 -12.12 -15.75 34.29
C SER A 75 -10.79 -15.37 34.97
N HIS A 76 -10.70 -15.60 36.29
CA HIS A 76 -9.45 -15.56 37.04
C HIS A 76 -8.76 -16.91 36.92
N PHE A 77 -7.69 -16.98 36.13
CA PHE A 77 -6.89 -18.19 35.96
C PHE A 77 -5.87 -18.29 37.09
N SER A 78 -5.84 -19.42 37.80
CA SER A 78 -4.80 -19.73 38.77
C SER A 78 -3.53 -20.28 38.13
N ASP A 79 -3.66 -20.84 36.93
CA ASP A 79 -2.59 -21.47 36.16
C ASP A 79 -2.25 -20.67 34.89
N MET A 80 -0.95 -20.60 34.60
CA MET A 80 -0.42 -19.93 33.42
C MET A 80 -0.80 -20.68 32.14
N GLU A 81 -0.86 -22.02 32.17
CA GLU A 81 -1.23 -22.84 31.02
C GLU A 81 -2.70 -22.64 30.64
N GLU A 82 -3.59 -22.58 31.64
CA GLU A 82 -5.00 -22.25 31.43
C GLU A 82 -5.19 -20.85 30.82
N GLU A 83 -4.45 -19.84 31.32
CA GLU A 83 -4.52 -18.49 30.75
C GLU A 83 -3.99 -18.45 29.31
N GLU A 84 -2.92 -19.19 29.00
CA GLU A 84 -2.36 -19.28 27.65
C GLU A 84 -3.34 -19.95 26.68
N ALA A 85 -3.99 -21.04 27.09
CA ALA A 85 -5.02 -21.70 26.32
C ALA A 85 -6.24 -20.80 26.07
N TRP A 86 -6.66 -20.01 27.08
CA TRP A 86 -7.71 -19.01 26.92
C TRP A 86 -7.31 -17.90 25.94
N ARG A 87 -6.09 -17.36 26.05
CA ARG A 87 -5.58 -16.36 25.11
C ARG A 87 -5.55 -16.90 23.69
N THR A 88 -5.07 -18.13 23.51
CA THR A 88 -5.03 -18.82 22.20
C THR A 88 -6.41 -18.93 21.59
N ARG A 89 -7.40 -19.39 22.37
CA ARG A 89 -8.79 -19.53 21.92
C ARG A 89 -9.39 -18.19 21.48
N ASN A 90 -9.20 -17.14 22.26
CA ASN A 90 -9.77 -15.82 21.96
C ASN A 90 -9.08 -15.11 20.79
N ILE A 91 -7.76 -15.30 20.63
CA ILE A 91 -7.05 -14.83 19.43
C ILE A 91 -7.56 -15.56 18.18
N ASP A 92 -7.77 -16.88 18.27
CA ASP A 92 -8.37 -17.65 17.16
C ASP A 92 -9.80 -17.19 16.84
N LEU A 93 -10.61 -16.89 17.86
CA LEU A 93 -11.95 -16.32 17.69
C LEU A 93 -11.90 -14.95 17.00
N LEU A 94 -11.01 -14.06 17.45
CA LEU A 94 -10.82 -12.74 16.82
C LEU A 94 -10.35 -12.88 15.36
N ASN A 95 -9.47 -13.85 15.08
CA ASN A 95 -8.99 -14.15 13.73
C ASN A 95 -10.11 -14.67 12.81
N LYS A 96 -11.02 -15.51 13.31
CA LYS A 96 -12.22 -15.93 12.58
C LYS A 96 -13.15 -14.74 12.30
N GLY A 97 -13.31 -13.83 13.26
CA GLY A 97 -14.04 -12.57 13.09
C GLY A 97 -13.43 -11.66 12.01
N HIS A 98 -12.11 -11.72 11.79
CA HIS A 98 -11.40 -11.01 10.73
C HIS A 98 -11.19 -11.87 9.46
N SER A 99 -12.14 -12.76 9.14
CA SER A 99 -12.23 -13.41 7.83
C SER A 99 -13.21 -12.68 6.92
N ILE A 100 -13.18 -12.93 5.60
CA ILE A 100 -14.13 -12.32 4.63
C ILE A 100 -15.59 -12.56 5.05
N GLY A 101 -15.92 -13.77 5.51
CA GLY A 101 -17.26 -14.10 6.00
C GLY A 101 -17.53 -13.50 7.37
N GLY A 102 -16.62 -13.72 8.33
CA GLY A 102 -16.81 -13.28 9.72
C GLY A 102 -16.96 -11.78 9.84
N ILE A 103 -16.15 -10.99 9.12
CA ILE A 103 -16.20 -9.53 9.23
C ILE A 103 -17.55 -9.01 8.77
N ALA A 104 -18.19 -9.62 7.77
CA ALA A 104 -19.48 -9.17 7.25
C ALA A 104 -20.56 -9.22 8.33
N ASP A 105 -20.51 -10.21 9.21
CA ASP A 105 -21.50 -10.46 10.27
C ASP A 105 -21.29 -9.61 11.53
N LEU A 106 -20.11 -9.01 11.72
CA LEU A 106 -19.83 -8.16 12.89
C LEU A 106 -20.52 -6.79 12.77
N ALA A 107 -21.09 -6.27 13.85
CA ALA A 107 -21.44 -4.85 13.92
C ALA A 107 -20.16 -4.00 13.97
N PHE A 108 -20.17 -2.83 13.34
CA PHE A 108 -19.01 -1.93 13.26
C PHE A 108 -19.43 -0.52 13.66
N GLU A 109 -18.77 0.03 14.66
CA GLU A 109 -19.02 1.40 15.15
C GLU A 109 -17.69 2.14 15.35
N VAL A 110 -17.57 3.33 14.77
CA VAL A 110 -16.44 4.22 15.05
C VAL A 110 -16.69 4.89 16.40
N THR A 111 -15.73 4.78 17.32
CA THR A 111 -15.88 5.30 18.68
C THR A 111 -14.78 6.29 19.02
N GLU A 112 -15.08 7.25 19.88
CA GLU A 112 -14.09 8.23 20.34
C GLU A 112 -13.13 7.59 21.36
N SER A 113 -11.84 7.89 21.23
CA SER A 113 -10.80 7.47 22.18
C SER A 113 -9.88 8.63 22.50
N SER A 114 -9.48 8.76 23.76
CA SER A 114 -8.59 9.83 24.23
C SER A 114 -7.11 9.57 23.96
N TYR A 115 -6.76 8.39 23.46
CA TYR A 115 -5.36 7.94 23.30
C TYR A 115 -5.09 7.23 21.97
N ALA A 116 -6.08 7.17 21.07
CA ALA A 116 -5.95 6.64 19.72
C ALA A 116 -6.33 7.71 18.71
N ASP A 117 -5.65 7.73 17.56
CA ASP A 117 -6.01 8.63 16.45
C ASP A 117 -7.26 8.14 15.72
N PHE A 118 -7.53 6.83 15.79
CA PHE A 118 -8.73 6.21 15.26
C PHE A 118 -9.08 4.97 16.09
N ALA A 119 -10.31 4.91 16.61
CA ALA A 119 -10.81 3.77 17.34
C ALA A 119 -12.16 3.31 16.80
N PHE A 120 -12.39 2.00 16.85
CA PHE A 120 -13.64 1.40 16.41
C PHE A 120 -13.90 0.11 17.19
N GLU A 121 -15.17 -0.22 17.31
CA GLU A 121 -15.67 -1.42 17.97
C GLU A 121 -16.25 -2.39 16.95
N LEU A 122 -15.96 -3.67 17.17
CA LEU A 122 -16.52 -4.81 16.49
C LEU A 122 -17.34 -5.59 17.50
N GLU A 123 -18.64 -5.69 17.26
CA GLU A 123 -19.58 -6.38 18.15
C GLU A 123 -20.15 -7.62 17.46
N SER A 124 -20.30 -8.69 18.24
CA SER A 124 -20.99 -9.93 17.88
C SER A 124 -21.70 -10.47 19.10
N ASP A 125 -22.60 -11.43 18.89
CA ASP A 125 -23.28 -12.14 19.98
C ASP A 125 -22.31 -12.86 20.95
N HIS A 126 -21.06 -13.10 20.54
CA HIS A 126 -20.09 -13.90 21.29
C HIS A 126 -18.97 -13.08 21.92
N PHE A 127 -18.63 -11.93 21.35
CA PHE A 127 -17.56 -11.07 21.84
C PHE A 127 -17.73 -9.64 21.35
N ASN A 128 -17.21 -8.73 22.16
CA ASN A 128 -16.96 -7.35 21.81
C ASN A 128 -15.46 -7.12 21.74
N TRP A 129 -15.03 -6.40 20.70
CA TRP A 129 -13.63 -6.10 20.50
C TRP A 129 -13.43 -4.65 20.05
N ARG A 130 -12.49 -3.95 20.70
CA ARG A 130 -12.13 -2.57 20.36
C ARG A 130 -10.72 -2.49 19.79
N TRP A 131 -10.58 -1.79 18.67
CA TRP A 131 -9.28 -1.42 18.11
C TRP A 131 -8.98 0.04 18.43
N GLU A 132 -7.73 0.32 18.78
CA GLU A 132 -7.25 1.63 19.23
C GLU A 132 -5.98 1.94 18.45
N THR A 133 -6.19 2.38 17.22
CA THR A 133 -5.12 2.50 16.22
C THR A 133 -4.47 3.87 16.24
N THR A 134 -3.19 3.89 15.88
CA THR A 134 -2.39 5.13 15.81
C THR A 134 -2.01 5.41 14.36
N LEU A 135 -1.87 6.69 14.04
CA LEU A 135 -1.51 7.15 12.71
C LEU A 135 -0.06 6.71 12.39
N THR A 136 0.14 6.00 11.28
CA THR A 136 1.48 5.48 10.93
C THR A 136 2.45 6.57 10.45
N GLY A 137 1.95 7.78 10.14
CA GLY A 137 2.69 8.89 9.58
C GLY A 137 2.73 8.87 8.04
N HIS A 138 2.72 10.06 7.43
CA HIS A 138 2.52 10.26 5.98
C HIS A 138 3.46 9.42 5.08
N ARG A 139 4.75 9.35 5.41
CA ARG A 139 5.74 8.62 4.61
C ARG A 139 5.47 7.11 4.63
N LEU A 140 5.21 6.56 5.81
CA LEU A 140 4.92 5.14 5.98
C LEU A 140 3.54 4.80 5.41
N SER A 141 2.52 5.64 5.61
CA SER A 141 1.20 5.47 5.01
C SER A 141 1.28 5.39 3.48
N ALA A 142 2.04 6.28 2.83
CA ALA A 142 2.22 6.23 1.38
C ALA A 142 2.89 4.93 0.91
N GLU A 143 3.89 4.44 1.64
CA GLU A 143 4.54 3.16 1.35
C GLU A 143 3.59 1.97 1.54
N LEU A 144 2.80 1.98 2.62
CA LEU A 144 1.79 0.95 2.91
C LEU A 144 0.70 0.93 1.83
N LEU A 145 0.11 2.07 1.47
CA LEU A 145 -0.88 2.16 0.40
C LEU A 145 -0.30 1.71 -0.94
N SER A 146 0.93 2.11 -1.26
CA SER A 146 1.61 1.70 -2.48
C SER A 146 1.74 0.19 -2.57
N LYS A 147 2.30 -0.45 -1.53
CA LYS A 147 2.57 -1.91 -1.51
C LYS A 147 1.31 -2.75 -1.35
N HIS A 148 0.41 -2.38 -0.44
CA HIS A 148 -0.72 -3.22 -0.05
C HIS A 148 -1.96 -3.00 -0.92
N LEU A 149 -2.10 -1.87 -1.62
CA LEU A 149 -3.32 -1.53 -2.34
C LEU A 149 -3.06 -1.09 -3.79
N ILE A 150 -2.32 0.00 -4.01
CA ILE A 150 -2.20 0.65 -5.33
C ILE A 150 -1.51 -0.29 -6.34
N MET A 151 -0.37 -0.87 -5.99
CA MET A 151 0.37 -1.77 -6.90
C MET A 151 -0.39 -3.07 -7.24
N PRO A 152 -1.01 -3.77 -6.26
CA PRO A 152 -1.93 -4.86 -6.56
C PRO A 152 -3.07 -4.45 -7.50
N LEU A 153 -3.73 -3.30 -7.28
CA LEU A 153 -4.82 -2.83 -8.13
C LEU A 153 -4.38 -2.48 -9.55
N ILE A 154 -3.21 -1.85 -9.73
CA ILE A 154 -2.62 -1.63 -11.07
C ILE A 154 -2.44 -2.97 -11.79
N SER A 155 -1.99 -4.00 -11.09
CA SER A 155 -1.75 -5.33 -11.66
C SER A 155 -3.03 -6.06 -12.04
N VAL A 156 -4.05 -6.01 -11.17
CA VAL A 156 -5.39 -6.56 -11.46
C VAL A 156 -6.04 -5.83 -12.64
N ASN A 157 -5.95 -4.50 -12.69
CA ASN A 157 -6.43 -3.72 -13.83
C ASN A 157 -5.67 -4.11 -15.11
N HIS A 158 -4.34 -4.21 -15.06
CA HIS A 158 -3.55 -4.62 -16.22
C HIS A 158 -4.01 -5.98 -16.75
N MET A 159 -4.23 -6.96 -15.88
CA MET A 159 -4.76 -8.27 -16.24
C MET A 159 -6.15 -8.16 -16.91
N THR A 160 -7.08 -7.45 -16.26
CA THR A 160 -8.47 -7.28 -16.71
C THR A 160 -8.55 -6.66 -18.11
N PHE A 161 -7.71 -5.66 -18.41
CA PHE A 161 -7.69 -5.02 -19.73
C PHE A 161 -6.83 -5.75 -20.77
N SER A 162 -5.99 -6.71 -20.36
CA SER A 162 -5.16 -7.51 -21.28
C SER A 162 -5.83 -8.80 -21.72
N SER A 163 -6.74 -9.33 -20.90
CA SER A 163 -7.58 -10.46 -21.27
C SER A 163 -8.65 -10.02 -22.28
N THR A 164 -8.96 -10.91 -23.23
CA THR A 164 -10.16 -10.78 -24.09
C THR A 164 -11.41 -11.24 -23.36
N ASP A 165 -11.24 -12.18 -22.43
CA ASP A 165 -12.33 -12.80 -21.67
C ASP A 165 -12.54 -12.02 -20.37
N ALA A 166 -13.79 -11.91 -19.92
CA ALA A 166 -14.11 -11.28 -18.65
C ALA A 166 -13.50 -12.09 -17.51
N VAL A 167 -13.00 -11.41 -16.47
CA VAL A 167 -12.30 -12.07 -15.35
C VAL A 167 -13.18 -13.12 -14.65
N CYS A 168 -14.51 -12.91 -14.64
CA CYS A 168 -15.47 -13.85 -14.08
C CYS A 168 -15.62 -15.16 -14.87
N ASP A 169 -15.21 -15.19 -16.14
CA ASP A 169 -15.35 -16.36 -17.02
C ASP A 169 -14.09 -17.24 -17.02
N ILE A 170 -13.01 -16.77 -16.39
CA ILE A 170 -11.73 -17.49 -16.29
C ILE A 170 -11.82 -18.51 -15.15
N SER A 171 -11.38 -19.74 -15.39
CA SER A 171 -11.31 -20.76 -14.34
C SER A 171 -10.38 -20.32 -13.20
N GLU A 172 -10.67 -20.69 -11.95
CA GLU A 172 -9.84 -20.32 -10.79
C GLU A 172 -8.37 -20.67 -10.99
N SER A 173 -8.09 -21.89 -11.49
CA SER A 173 -6.71 -22.34 -11.73
C SER A 173 -5.97 -21.55 -12.82
N ASP A 174 -6.70 -21.01 -13.80
CA ASP A 174 -6.10 -20.18 -14.86
C ASP A 174 -5.97 -18.74 -14.41
N LEU A 175 -6.90 -18.24 -13.59
CA LEU A 175 -6.82 -16.95 -12.92
C LEU A 175 -5.60 -16.88 -12.00
N GLU A 176 -5.36 -17.91 -11.18
CA GLU A 176 -4.16 -18.02 -10.35
C GLU A 176 -2.88 -17.95 -11.20
N LYS A 177 -2.77 -18.75 -12.27
CA LYS A 177 -1.61 -18.72 -13.18
C LYS A 177 -1.44 -17.36 -13.85
N ALA A 178 -2.54 -16.69 -14.22
CA ALA A 178 -2.51 -15.37 -14.83
C ALA A 178 -2.02 -14.31 -13.84
N ILE A 179 -2.56 -14.30 -12.62
CA ILE A 179 -2.14 -13.42 -11.52
C ILE A 179 -0.65 -13.66 -11.22
N ASP A 180 -0.22 -14.92 -11.09
CA ASP A 180 1.16 -15.30 -10.86
C ASP A 180 2.10 -14.75 -11.93
N LYS A 181 1.72 -14.90 -13.20
CA LYS A 181 2.51 -14.42 -14.34
C LYS A 181 2.61 -12.90 -14.34
N VAL A 182 1.51 -12.19 -14.10
CA VAL A 182 1.47 -10.73 -14.01
C VAL A 182 2.29 -10.25 -12.81
N GLY A 183 2.10 -10.86 -11.64
CA GLY A 183 2.81 -10.52 -10.40
C GLY A 183 4.32 -10.73 -10.50
N ARG A 184 4.79 -11.83 -11.10
CA ARG A 184 6.23 -12.05 -11.35
C ARG A 184 6.82 -11.00 -12.28
N THR A 185 6.08 -10.59 -13.31
CA THR A 185 6.51 -9.51 -14.22
C THR A 185 6.57 -8.18 -13.49
N ALA A 186 5.51 -7.83 -12.75
CA ALA A 186 5.42 -6.62 -11.96
C ALA A 186 6.58 -6.51 -10.96
N ARG A 187 6.89 -7.59 -10.23
CA ARG A 187 7.99 -7.62 -9.26
C ARG A 187 9.36 -7.40 -9.88
N ARG A 188 9.62 -7.93 -11.08
CA ARG A 188 10.95 -7.83 -11.73
C ARG A 188 11.19 -6.45 -12.35
N THR A 189 10.15 -5.84 -12.90
CA THR A 189 10.25 -4.59 -13.66
C THR A 189 9.07 -3.68 -13.33
N VAL A 190 9.00 -3.22 -12.08
CA VAL A 190 7.88 -2.43 -11.54
C VAL A 190 7.57 -1.23 -12.44
N ASP A 191 8.57 -0.42 -12.78
CA ASP A 191 8.39 0.79 -13.59
C ASP A 191 7.84 0.49 -14.99
N THR A 192 8.37 -0.56 -15.63
CA THR A 192 7.92 -0.99 -16.96
C THR A 192 6.50 -1.56 -16.90
N HIS A 193 6.16 -2.30 -15.84
CA HIS A 193 4.81 -2.83 -15.64
C HIS A 193 3.80 -1.70 -15.43
N ILE A 194 4.09 -0.72 -14.57
CA ILE A 194 3.24 0.46 -14.35
C ILE A 194 3.04 1.21 -15.66
N LYS A 195 4.15 1.48 -16.38
CA LYS A 195 4.09 2.15 -17.68
C LYS A 195 3.22 1.37 -18.66
N ASN A 196 3.42 0.06 -18.80
CA ASN A 196 2.65 -0.77 -19.73
C ASN A 196 1.18 -0.89 -19.34
N ALA A 197 0.88 -0.96 -18.04
CA ALA A 197 -0.49 -1.03 -17.54
C ALA A 197 -1.26 0.27 -17.81
N LEU A 198 -0.67 1.42 -17.44
CA LEU A 198 -1.35 2.71 -17.46
C LEU A 198 -1.25 3.46 -18.80
N SER A 199 -0.24 3.17 -19.64
CA SER A 199 -0.11 3.82 -20.96
C SER A 199 -1.07 3.27 -22.02
N ARG A 200 -1.82 2.21 -21.73
CA ARG A 200 -2.83 1.68 -22.67
C ARG A 200 -4.00 2.67 -22.77
N PRO A 201 -4.37 3.15 -23.96
CA PRO A 201 -5.39 4.20 -24.13
C PRO A 201 -6.72 3.87 -23.46
N ARG A 202 -7.16 2.61 -23.59
CA ARG A 202 -8.40 2.12 -22.96
C ARG A 202 -8.34 2.22 -21.43
N VAL A 203 -7.23 1.87 -20.81
CA VAL A 203 -7.05 1.95 -19.35
C VAL A 203 -7.04 3.41 -18.90
N ALA A 204 -6.18 4.23 -19.50
CA ALA A 204 -6.03 5.64 -19.16
C ALA A 204 -7.35 6.41 -19.29
N THR A 205 -8.07 6.22 -20.40
CA THR A 205 -9.34 6.92 -20.62
C THR A 205 -10.49 6.39 -19.77
N THR A 206 -10.50 5.09 -19.42
CA THR A 206 -11.46 4.54 -18.46
C THR A 206 -11.22 5.12 -17.06
N LEU A 207 -9.97 5.12 -16.58
CA LEU A 207 -9.61 5.74 -15.30
C LEU A 207 -10.00 7.21 -15.26
N ARG A 208 -9.67 7.98 -16.31
CA ARG A 208 -10.06 9.39 -16.44
C ARG A 208 -11.58 9.58 -16.33
N ARG A 209 -12.37 8.74 -17.01
CA ARG A 209 -13.83 8.81 -16.95
C ARG A 209 -14.36 8.47 -15.56
N MET A 210 -13.84 7.43 -14.92
CA MET A 210 -14.21 7.07 -13.54
C MET A 210 -13.87 8.19 -12.55
N THR A 211 -12.68 8.79 -12.66
CA THR A 211 -12.30 9.95 -11.85
C THR A 211 -13.26 11.11 -12.09
N ALA A 212 -13.62 11.41 -13.34
CA ALA A 212 -14.60 12.45 -13.65
C ALA A 212 -15.97 12.17 -13.01
N MET A 213 -16.43 10.92 -13.03
CA MET A 213 -17.68 10.50 -12.37
C MET A 213 -17.63 10.70 -10.85
N PHE A 214 -16.55 10.26 -10.18
CA PHE A 214 -16.41 10.42 -8.73
C PHE A 214 -16.24 11.87 -8.28
N ASN A 215 -15.84 12.76 -9.20
CA ASN A 215 -15.73 14.20 -8.95
C ASN A 215 -16.92 14.99 -9.54
N PHE A 216 -18.01 14.31 -9.90
CA PHE A 216 -19.27 14.91 -10.38
C PHE A 216 -19.10 15.88 -11.56
N ILE A 217 -18.16 15.60 -12.47
CA ILE A 217 -17.97 16.40 -13.69
C ILE A 217 -19.18 16.12 -14.62
N PRO A 218 -19.98 17.13 -15.02
CA PRO A 218 -21.22 16.91 -15.79
C PRO A 218 -20.99 16.29 -17.17
N ASP A 219 -19.92 16.71 -17.87
CA ASP A 219 -19.55 16.17 -19.17
C ASP A 219 -18.47 15.09 -19.01
N LEU A 220 -18.88 13.83 -19.11
CA LEU A 220 -18.01 12.70 -18.87
C LEU A 220 -17.15 12.39 -20.10
N PRO A 221 -15.81 12.40 -19.97
CA PRO A 221 -14.92 12.19 -21.10
C PRO A 221 -15.12 10.80 -21.72
N GLY A 222 -15.08 10.73 -23.05
CA GLY A 222 -15.19 9.46 -23.78
C GLY A 222 -14.04 8.48 -23.50
N ILE A 223 -14.34 7.19 -23.68
CA ILE A 223 -13.36 6.10 -23.63
C ILE A 223 -12.82 5.87 -25.03
N ILE A 224 -11.49 5.86 -25.17
CA ILE A 224 -10.81 5.70 -26.45
C ILE A 224 -10.03 4.39 -26.42
N THR A 225 -10.23 3.54 -27.43
CA THR A 225 -9.55 2.25 -27.55
C THR A 225 -8.15 2.38 -28.14
N ASN A 226 -7.99 3.26 -29.14
CA ASN A 226 -6.74 3.50 -29.86
C ASN A 226 -6.33 4.96 -29.70
N ALA A 227 -5.12 5.23 -29.19
CA ALA A 227 -4.60 6.59 -29.15
C ALA A 227 -4.17 7.00 -30.56
N GLU A 228 -4.74 8.09 -31.05
CA GLU A 228 -4.22 8.77 -32.22
C GLU A 228 -2.84 9.34 -31.88
N LYS A 229 -1.86 9.10 -32.75
CA LYS A 229 -0.54 9.70 -32.61
C LYS A 229 -0.66 11.14 -33.09
N PRO A 230 -0.53 12.15 -32.22
CA PRO A 230 -0.60 13.54 -32.68
C PRO A 230 0.52 13.77 -33.70
N ASP A 231 0.19 14.40 -34.82
CA ASP A 231 1.20 14.85 -35.74
C ASP A 231 1.93 16.04 -35.10
N LEU A 232 3.17 15.79 -34.67
CA LEU A 232 4.06 16.81 -34.11
C LEU A 232 4.90 17.47 -35.21
N SER A 233 4.55 17.28 -36.49
CA SER A 233 5.17 18.06 -37.55
C SER A 233 4.87 19.53 -37.28
N ILE A 234 5.91 20.29 -36.94
CA ILE A 234 5.82 21.74 -36.97
C ILE A 234 5.62 22.05 -38.44
N ASP A 235 4.47 22.61 -38.76
CA ASP A 235 4.11 23.07 -40.10
C ASP A 235 5.09 24.19 -40.46
N GLN A 236 6.31 23.79 -40.85
CA GLN A 236 7.32 24.64 -41.43
C GLN A 236 6.76 25.00 -42.79
N LYS A 237 5.80 25.93 -42.81
CA LYS A 237 5.68 26.89 -43.88
C LYS A 237 6.99 27.65 -43.87
N ILE A 238 8.00 27.02 -44.45
CA ILE A 238 9.15 27.68 -45.05
C ILE A 238 8.47 28.75 -45.87
N LYS A 239 8.54 30.00 -45.38
CA LYS A 239 8.34 31.17 -46.20
C LYS A 239 9.32 30.93 -47.33
N GLN A 240 8.84 30.37 -48.43
CA GLN A 240 9.58 30.35 -49.67
C GLN A 240 9.81 31.83 -49.93
N THR A 241 11.02 32.25 -49.59
CA THR A 241 11.54 33.55 -49.96
C THR A 241 11.28 33.60 -51.47
N PRO A 242 10.43 34.51 -51.96
CA PRO A 242 10.19 34.59 -53.39
C PRO A 242 11.55 34.70 -54.04
N GLU A 243 11.81 33.74 -54.93
CA GLU A 243 13.03 33.58 -55.70
C GLU A 243 13.37 34.95 -56.28
N ARG A 244 14.26 35.68 -55.61
CA ARG A 244 14.77 36.96 -56.10
C ARG A 244 15.59 36.61 -57.31
N LEU A 245 14.98 36.81 -58.47
CA LEU A 245 15.63 36.98 -59.75
C LEU A 245 16.94 37.74 -59.56
N ILE A 246 17.99 37.07 -59.99
CA ILE A 246 19.37 37.55 -60.06
C ILE A 246 19.36 38.91 -60.76
N HIS A 247 19.67 39.99 -60.04
CA HIS A 247 20.18 41.23 -60.62
C HIS A 247 21.44 41.66 -59.87
N THR A 248 22.56 41.37 -60.55
CA THR A 248 23.78 42.17 -60.69
C THR A 248 24.17 43.14 -59.57
N ARG A 249 25.30 42.78 -58.94
CA ARG A 249 26.34 43.62 -58.31
C ARG A 249 26.16 45.15 -58.38
N SER A 250 26.19 45.78 -57.22
CA SER A 250 26.90 47.05 -57.01
C SER A 250 27.56 47.07 -55.62
N PRO A 251 28.74 47.72 -55.46
CA PRO A 251 29.49 47.70 -54.22
C PRO A 251 29.05 48.81 -53.26
N SER A 252 28.98 48.46 -51.97
CA SER A 252 29.17 49.22 -50.71
C SER A 252 28.84 50.71 -50.64
N PRO A 253 28.24 51.17 -49.51
CA PRO A 253 29.11 51.69 -48.46
C PRO A 253 28.71 51.33 -47.02
N LYS A 254 29.75 51.33 -46.18
CA LYS A 254 29.74 51.19 -44.72
C LYS A 254 28.87 52.27 -44.05
N LEU A 255 28.07 51.89 -43.06
CA LEU A 255 27.52 52.76 -42.00
C LEU A 255 27.27 51.86 -40.77
N THR A 256 28.19 51.85 -39.82
CA THR A 256 28.12 52.55 -38.52
C THR A 256 27.13 51.91 -37.54
N ILE A 257 27.72 51.20 -36.58
CA ILE A 257 27.08 50.62 -35.41
C ILE A 257 26.82 51.76 -34.41
N PRO A 258 25.57 51.97 -33.93
CA PRO A 258 25.33 52.64 -32.67
C PRO A 258 25.15 51.61 -31.55
N ASN A 259 25.82 51.93 -30.46
CA ASN A 259 25.94 51.21 -29.21
C ASN A 259 24.60 50.90 -28.51
N SER A 260 24.66 49.80 -27.76
CA SER A 260 24.04 49.53 -26.46
C SER A 260 22.81 50.34 -26.05
N ILE A 261 21.67 49.66 -25.97
CA ILE A 261 20.63 50.00 -25.01
C ILE A 261 20.50 48.80 -24.07
N ASP A 262 21.01 49.00 -22.85
CA ASP A 262 20.72 48.20 -21.67
C ASP A 262 19.20 48.14 -21.48
N TYR A 263 18.65 46.93 -21.46
CA TYR A 263 17.31 46.70 -20.94
C TYR A 263 17.42 46.51 -19.44
N ASP A 264 17.23 47.63 -18.72
CA ASP A 264 16.95 47.66 -17.28
C ASP A 264 15.57 47.01 -17.05
N VAL A 265 15.58 45.78 -16.52
CA VAL A 265 14.39 45.04 -16.09
C VAL A 265 13.88 45.68 -14.80
N ARG A 266 13.11 46.76 -14.95
CA ARG A 266 12.26 47.26 -13.87
C ARG A 266 11.11 46.29 -13.66
N ASN A 267 11.08 45.72 -12.46
CA ASN A 267 9.92 45.08 -11.85
C ASN A 267 8.67 45.95 -12.03
N ALA A 268 7.79 45.52 -12.93
CA ALA A 268 6.42 45.98 -12.97
C ALA A 268 5.66 45.25 -11.86
N ASP A 269 5.40 46.00 -10.80
CA ASP A 269 4.47 45.68 -9.73
C ASP A 269 3.08 45.46 -10.37
N ILE A 270 2.67 44.20 -10.47
CA ILE A 270 1.34 43.83 -10.96
C ILE A 270 0.36 44.11 -9.82
N GLY A 271 -0.25 45.30 -9.88
CA GLY A 271 -1.41 45.64 -9.07
C GLY A 271 -2.51 44.61 -9.29
N ILE A 272 -2.78 43.82 -8.25
CA ILE A 272 -3.93 42.92 -8.18
C ILE A 272 -5.18 43.80 -8.05
N PRO A 273 -6.16 43.72 -8.99
CA PRO A 273 -7.43 44.41 -8.82
C PRO A 273 -8.21 43.74 -7.67
N MET A 274 -8.49 44.52 -6.62
CA MET A 274 -9.46 44.17 -5.58
C MET A 274 -10.80 43.84 -6.22
N ILE A 275 -11.20 42.57 -6.13
CA ILE A 275 -12.56 42.12 -6.40
C ILE A 275 -13.39 42.38 -5.13
N PRO A 276 -14.55 43.05 -5.20
CA PRO A 276 -15.42 43.24 -4.05
C PRO A 276 -16.07 41.90 -3.67
N GLU A 277 -15.66 41.38 -2.51
CA GLU A 277 -16.18 40.19 -1.86
C GLU A 277 -17.56 40.51 -1.27
N ASN A 278 -18.63 40.18 -2.01
CA ASN A 278 -20.00 40.18 -1.49
C ASN A 278 -20.66 38.85 -1.83
N SER A 279 -20.52 37.87 -0.93
CA SER A 279 -21.32 36.66 -0.88
C SER A 279 -21.29 36.08 0.55
N PRO A 280 -22.43 35.58 1.08
CA PRO A 280 -22.60 35.31 2.49
C PRO A 280 -21.83 34.06 2.93
N ARG A 281 -20.94 34.23 3.91
CA ARG A 281 -20.27 33.14 4.63
C ARG A 281 -21.32 32.30 5.35
N ARG A 282 -21.46 31.03 4.95
CA ARG A 282 -22.00 29.98 5.81
C ARG A 282 -21.05 29.81 7.00
N SER A 283 -21.56 30.02 8.20
CA SER A 283 -20.89 29.84 9.47
C SER A 283 -20.43 28.39 9.66
N LEU A 284 -19.11 28.18 9.66
CA LEU A 284 -18.47 27.06 10.34
C LEU A 284 -18.63 27.31 11.85
N LEU A 285 -19.37 26.41 12.50
CA LEU A 285 -19.52 26.34 13.95
C LEU A 285 -18.14 26.16 14.59
N ARG A 286 -17.67 27.24 15.23
CA ARG A 286 -16.55 27.27 16.14
C ARG A 286 -17.14 27.23 17.55
N CYS A 287 -17.12 26.07 18.19
CA CYS A 287 -17.46 25.92 19.60
C CYS A 287 -16.24 26.28 20.45
N ASP A 288 -16.08 27.57 20.75
CA ASP A 288 -15.34 28.03 21.93
C ASP A 288 -16.40 28.44 22.97
N SER A 289 -16.54 27.67 24.05
CA SER A 289 -17.32 28.08 25.22
C SER A 289 -16.51 27.87 26.48
N ALA A 290 -15.75 28.90 26.83
CA ALA A 290 -15.28 29.16 28.17
C ALA A 290 -16.40 29.87 28.93
N THR A 291 -16.79 29.35 30.09
CA THR A 291 -17.54 30.11 31.09
C THR A 291 -16.90 29.89 32.44
N GLU A 292 -16.24 30.93 32.92
CA GLU A 292 -15.84 31.10 34.31
C GLU A 292 -17.11 31.26 35.16
N SER A 293 -17.19 30.54 36.27
CA SER A 293 -18.05 30.93 37.39
C SER A 293 -17.39 30.49 38.70
N GLU A 294 -16.81 31.49 39.38
CA GLU A 294 -16.41 31.44 40.79
C GLU A 294 -17.66 31.34 41.68
N ARG A 295 -17.56 30.57 42.78
CA ARG A 295 -18.26 30.85 44.04
C ARG A 295 -17.56 30.13 45.20
N ASP A 296 -17.02 30.95 46.10
CA ASP A 296 -16.77 30.67 47.51
C ASP A 296 -18.04 30.16 48.21
N ASP A 297 -17.92 29.20 49.14
CA ASP A 297 -18.12 29.48 50.59
C ASP A 297 -17.85 28.24 51.49
N ALA A 298 -17.25 28.55 52.65
CA ALA A 298 -17.20 27.91 53.97
C ALA A 298 -17.27 26.37 54.19
N GLY A 299 -16.31 25.90 55.03
CA GLY A 299 -16.27 24.56 55.64
C GLY A 299 -17.37 24.27 56.69
N PRO A 300 -17.27 23.16 57.47
CA PRO A 300 -16.28 23.10 58.55
C PRO A 300 -15.63 21.72 58.78
N SER A 301 -14.76 21.71 59.79
CA SER A 301 -13.64 20.84 60.14
C SER A 301 -13.95 19.64 61.07
N VAL A 302 -12.87 18.89 61.39
CA VAL A 302 -12.58 18.11 62.64
C VAL A 302 -12.71 16.56 62.52
N PRO A 303 -11.89 15.69 63.17
CA PRO A 303 -10.44 15.71 63.52
C PRO A 303 -9.66 14.39 63.22
N VAL A 304 -8.34 14.47 63.43
CA VAL A 304 -7.27 13.43 63.40
C VAL A 304 -7.17 12.64 64.73
N PRO A 305 -6.60 11.41 64.76
CA PRO A 305 -5.27 11.16 65.37
C PRO A 305 -4.48 10.02 64.65
N ALA A 306 -3.19 9.69 64.83
CA ALA A 306 -1.93 10.31 65.28
C ALA A 306 -0.80 9.24 65.15
N ARG A 307 0.48 9.68 64.93
CA ARG A 307 1.81 9.01 65.14
C ARG A 307 2.21 7.87 64.17
N SER A 308 3.45 7.75 63.65
CA SER A 308 4.82 7.96 64.18
C SER A 308 5.82 8.17 62.99
N LYS A 309 6.70 9.20 62.94
CA LYS A 309 8.11 9.30 63.40
C LYS A 309 9.14 8.30 62.80
N ASP A 310 9.99 8.79 61.89
CA ASP A 310 11.48 8.64 61.75
C ASP A 310 11.92 9.29 60.41
N GLN A 311 12.56 10.47 60.32
CA GLN A 311 14.01 10.83 60.46
C GLN A 311 14.96 9.85 59.72
N SER A 312 15.86 10.15 58.77
CA SER A 312 16.50 11.34 58.13
C SER A 312 17.37 10.79 56.94
N PRO A 313 18.36 11.48 56.30
CA PRO A 313 18.37 12.76 55.57
C PRO A 313 18.89 12.66 54.10
N LEU A 314 18.65 13.73 53.31
CA LEU A 314 19.31 14.08 52.04
C LEU A 314 20.77 14.56 52.22
N PRO A 315 21.55 14.62 51.12
CA PRO A 315 22.30 15.83 50.81
C PRO A 315 22.09 16.38 49.39
N SER A 316 22.16 17.71 49.33
CA SER A 316 21.91 18.68 48.25
C SER A 316 23.02 18.73 47.15
N PRO A 317 22.80 19.50 46.05
CA PRO A 317 23.57 19.47 44.82
C PRO A 317 24.69 20.52 44.78
N ALA A 318 25.63 20.35 43.85
CA ALA A 318 26.67 21.33 43.53
C ALA A 318 26.47 21.92 42.13
N ASP A 319 26.31 23.25 42.11
CA ASP A 319 26.41 24.15 40.96
C ASP A 319 27.85 24.23 40.44
N SER A 320 28.00 24.42 39.12
CA SER A 320 29.08 25.21 38.52
C SER A 320 28.68 25.69 37.11
N ARG A 321 28.45 27.00 37.02
CA ARG A 321 28.33 27.82 35.80
C ARG A 321 29.66 27.88 35.04
N ALA A 322 29.61 28.02 33.71
CA ALA A 322 30.17 29.19 32.99
C ALA A 322 30.03 29.08 31.45
N ASN A 323 29.31 30.06 30.89
CA ASN A 323 29.56 30.89 29.70
C ASN A 323 30.15 30.32 28.39
N GLY A 324 29.49 30.68 27.28
CA GLY A 324 30.10 30.77 25.96
C GLY A 324 29.11 31.08 24.84
N GLU A 325 28.88 32.36 24.58
CA GLU A 325 28.25 32.90 23.37
C GLU A 325 28.99 32.48 22.09
N ALA A 326 28.27 32.16 21.03
CA ALA A 326 28.45 32.70 19.67
C ALA A 326 27.50 32.00 18.68
N ALA A 327 26.75 32.80 17.94
CA ALA A 327 25.99 32.39 16.76
C ALA A 327 26.86 32.53 15.47
N PRO A 328 26.30 32.49 14.25
CA PRO A 328 26.45 31.39 13.30
C PRO A 328 27.34 31.76 12.10
N SER A 329 27.87 30.77 11.38
CA SER A 329 28.46 31.00 10.06
C SER A 329 27.94 30.00 9.03
N SER A 330 27.20 30.56 8.07
CA SER A 330 26.92 30.00 6.78
C SER A 330 28.21 29.85 5.95
N SER A 331 28.35 28.75 5.22
CA SER A 331 29.08 28.80 3.96
C SER A 331 28.54 27.77 2.95
N TYR A 332 28.14 28.34 1.82
CA TYR A 332 27.96 27.72 0.52
C TYR A 332 29.24 27.01 0.06
N SER A 333 29.09 25.87 -0.64
CA SER A 333 29.74 25.56 -1.93
C SER A 333 29.32 24.15 -2.36
N SER A 334 28.45 23.94 -3.36
CA SER A 334 28.69 24.05 -4.81
C SER A 334 29.78 23.13 -5.36
N ARG A 335 29.37 22.31 -6.35
CA ARG A 335 30.15 21.72 -7.46
C ARG A 335 31.08 20.54 -7.10
N GLN A 336 31.28 19.50 -7.91
CA GLN A 336 30.73 19.02 -9.19
C GLN A 336 31.45 17.68 -9.48
N VAL A 337 31.04 16.99 -10.54
CA VAL A 337 31.78 15.99 -11.35
C VAL A 337 31.64 14.51 -10.99
N SER A 338 31.15 13.82 -12.02
CA SER A 338 30.89 12.40 -12.25
C SER A 338 32.19 11.55 -12.42
N PRO A 339 32.08 10.22 -12.69
CA PRO A 339 33.07 9.18 -12.37
C PRO A 339 34.02 8.88 -13.56
N PRO A 340 34.99 7.92 -13.53
CA PRO A 340 34.67 6.48 -13.70
C PRO A 340 35.71 5.44 -13.18
N SER A 341 35.33 4.16 -13.34
CA SER A 341 36.18 3.00 -13.71
C SER A 341 36.81 2.08 -12.64
N GLN A 342 36.31 0.84 -12.66
CA GLN A 342 37.00 -0.44 -12.81
C GLN A 342 38.29 -0.74 -12.02
N THR A 343 38.27 -1.83 -11.25
CA THR A 343 39.39 -2.77 -11.03
C THR A 343 38.82 -4.05 -10.38
N THR A 344 38.70 -5.15 -11.14
CA THR A 344 39.58 -6.33 -11.14
C THR A 344 39.62 -7.14 -9.84
N VAL A 345 39.00 -8.32 -9.93
CA VAL A 345 39.45 -9.65 -9.48
C VAL A 345 40.81 -9.70 -8.76
N THR A 346 40.79 -10.21 -7.53
CA THR A 346 41.87 -11.03 -6.97
C THR A 346 41.28 -12.27 -6.30
N LYS A 347 41.98 -13.38 -6.56
CA LYS A 347 41.71 -14.75 -6.16
C LYS A 347 42.86 -15.17 -5.25
N SER A 348 42.56 -15.78 -4.10
CA SER A 348 43.44 -16.65 -3.30
C SER A 348 42.58 -17.23 -2.16
N GLU A 349 42.21 -18.52 -2.15
CA GLU A 349 43.00 -19.66 -1.60
C GLU A 349 43.61 -19.31 -0.24
N SER A 350 43.29 -19.93 0.89
CA SER A 350 43.29 -21.36 1.28
C SER A 350 42.78 -21.41 2.75
N LYS A 351 42.09 -22.41 3.28
CA LYS A 351 42.54 -23.72 3.80
C LYS A 351 41.29 -24.38 4.40
N ASP A 352 40.96 -25.60 3.99
CA ASP A 352 41.16 -26.85 4.76
C ASP A 352 40.49 -26.83 6.14
N ASP A 353 39.34 -27.50 6.26
CA ASP A 353 39.15 -28.48 7.32
C ASP A 353 38.14 -29.56 6.88
N ALA A 354 38.58 -30.79 7.07
CA ALA A 354 37.92 -32.02 6.71
C ALA A 354 36.87 -32.42 7.76
N SER A 355 35.72 -32.92 7.33
CA SER A 355 35.04 -33.98 8.09
C SER A 355 34.07 -34.74 7.21
N ASP A 356 34.29 -36.05 7.19
CA ASP A 356 33.54 -37.08 6.49
C ASP A 356 32.08 -37.15 6.97
N SER A 357 31.16 -37.19 6.01
CA SER A 357 29.91 -37.94 6.17
C SER A 357 29.38 -38.36 4.80
N GLU A 358 29.68 -39.61 4.49
CA GLU A 358 29.09 -40.39 3.41
C GLU A 358 27.57 -40.47 3.59
N SER A 359 26.80 -39.93 2.66
CA SER A 359 25.46 -40.45 2.37
C SER A 359 25.11 -40.17 0.91
N SER A 360 25.03 -41.25 0.15
CA SER A 360 24.74 -41.26 -1.29
C SER A 360 23.28 -40.91 -1.58
N PRO A 361 22.97 -40.20 -2.69
CA PRO A 361 21.59 -39.93 -3.08
C PRO A 361 20.96 -41.13 -3.79
N ILE A 362 19.91 -41.70 -3.18
CA ILE A 362 19.07 -42.75 -3.75
C ILE A 362 18.24 -42.18 -4.91
N ARG A 363 18.32 -42.85 -6.07
CA ARG A 363 17.58 -42.55 -7.30
C ARG A 363 16.11 -43.00 -7.19
N PRO A 364 15.14 -42.27 -7.76
CA PRO A 364 13.76 -42.74 -7.82
C PRO A 364 13.58 -43.88 -8.84
N VAL A 365 13.11 -45.03 -8.36
CA VAL A 365 12.77 -46.20 -9.18
C VAL A 365 11.36 -46.04 -9.74
N LYS A 366 11.22 -46.37 -11.02
CA LYS A 366 10.04 -46.25 -11.86
C LYS A 366 9.34 -47.61 -11.97
N LYS A 367 8.12 -47.76 -11.44
CA LYS A 367 7.05 -48.77 -11.72
C LYS A 367 6.04 -48.72 -10.56
N ALA A 368 4.74 -49.00 -10.66
CA ALA A 368 3.91 -49.57 -11.71
C ALA A 368 2.45 -49.11 -11.54
N ARG A 369 1.73 -49.28 -12.65
CA ARG A 369 0.28 -49.17 -12.88
C ARG A 369 -0.52 -50.13 -11.97
N ALA A 370 -1.56 -49.63 -11.31
CA ALA A 370 -2.61 -50.43 -10.70
C ALA A 370 -3.98 -50.06 -11.31
N GLN A 371 -4.77 -51.09 -11.63
CA GLN A 371 -6.14 -51.00 -12.15
C GLN A 371 -7.17 -50.79 -11.02
N PRO A 372 -8.34 -50.23 -11.33
CA PRO A 372 -9.49 -50.19 -10.43
C PRO A 372 -10.37 -51.47 -10.52
N SER A 373 -10.66 -52.07 -9.37
CA SER A 373 -11.82 -52.92 -9.08
C SER A 373 -13.03 -52.00 -8.77
N SER A 374 -14.16 -51.98 -9.47
CA SER A 374 -15.16 -53.02 -9.80
C SER A 374 -15.99 -53.50 -8.60
N SER A 375 -17.25 -53.04 -8.55
CA SER A 375 -18.46 -53.55 -7.85
C SER A 375 -19.32 -52.34 -7.43
N GLY A 376 -20.56 -52.08 -7.86
CA GLY A 376 -21.57 -52.89 -8.55
C GLY A 376 -22.89 -52.77 -7.79
N ASP A 377 -23.80 -51.88 -8.24
CA ASP A 377 -25.28 -51.92 -8.12
C ASP A 377 -25.86 -50.50 -8.34
N ASP A 378 -27.05 -50.27 -8.86
CA ASP A 378 -27.87 -50.75 -9.99
C ASP A 378 -29.06 -49.75 -10.03
N SER A 379 -29.73 -49.63 -11.19
CA SER A 379 -30.97 -48.89 -11.43
C SER A 379 -30.80 -47.38 -11.72
N GLY A 380 -31.20 -46.81 -12.86
CA GLY A 380 -32.02 -47.31 -13.96
C GLY A 380 -32.84 -46.12 -14.47
N ASP A 381 -32.45 -45.52 -15.60
CA ASP A 381 -33.43 -45.16 -16.64
C ASP A 381 -32.75 -44.60 -17.91
N GLU A 382 -33.01 -45.33 -18.99
CA GLU A 382 -32.71 -44.99 -20.37
C GLU A 382 -33.72 -43.96 -20.90
N ARG A 383 -33.28 -42.97 -21.69
CA ARG A 383 -33.91 -42.70 -23.01
C ARG A 383 -33.08 -41.77 -23.92
N LYS A 384 -32.65 -42.38 -25.03
CA LYS A 384 -32.38 -41.85 -26.39
C LYS A 384 -31.12 -40.98 -26.56
N ARG A 385 -29.99 -41.48 -27.12
CA ARG A 385 -29.72 -42.01 -28.50
C ARG A 385 -30.30 -41.09 -29.60
N LYS A 386 -29.66 -40.75 -30.72
CA LYS A 386 -28.36 -40.98 -31.39
C LYS A 386 -28.48 -40.17 -32.71
N ALA A 387 -27.44 -39.43 -33.13
CA ALA A 387 -27.12 -39.08 -34.54
C ALA A 387 -26.06 -37.95 -34.49
N THR A 388 -24.87 -37.99 -35.08
CA THR A 388 -24.26 -38.86 -36.08
C THR A 388 -22.75 -38.58 -36.04
N GLN A 389 -21.93 -39.62 -35.81
CA GLN A 389 -20.62 -39.71 -36.44
C GLN A 389 -20.84 -39.81 -37.95
N ILE A 390 -20.03 -39.12 -38.76
CA ILE A 390 -19.32 -39.70 -39.93
C ILE A 390 -18.44 -38.63 -40.60
N LYS A 391 -17.18 -39.02 -40.78
CA LYS A 391 -16.20 -38.66 -41.83
C LYS A 391 -15.37 -37.38 -41.78
N ALA A 392 -14.07 -37.66 -41.61
CA ALA A 392 -12.93 -37.25 -42.45
C ALA A 392 -12.52 -35.77 -42.34
N GLY A 393 -11.38 -35.43 -41.75
CA GLY A 393 -10.02 -35.78 -42.17
C GLY A 393 -9.34 -34.44 -42.50
N ILE A 394 -8.16 -34.07 -42.00
CA ILE A 394 -6.85 -34.40 -42.55
C ILE A 394 -5.81 -33.57 -41.75
N THR A 395 -4.80 -34.27 -41.22
CA THR A 395 -3.41 -33.88 -40.91
C THR A 395 -3.01 -32.41 -40.65
N ALA A 396 -2.35 -32.15 -39.51
CA ALA A 396 -1.01 -31.55 -39.46
C ALA A 396 -0.40 -31.62 -38.05
N LYS A 397 0.38 -32.68 -37.79
CA LYS A 397 1.42 -32.69 -36.74
C LYS A 397 2.56 -31.75 -37.18
N ARG A 398 2.75 -30.63 -36.47
CA ARG A 398 4.02 -29.86 -36.42
C ARG A 398 4.27 -29.62 -34.93
N GLY A 399 5.23 -30.23 -34.26
CA GLY A 399 6.64 -30.34 -34.62
C GLY A 399 7.41 -29.36 -33.73
N ALA A 400 7.75 -29.80 -32.51
CA ALA A 400 8.52 -29.04 -31.54
C ALA A 400 9.93 -28.75 -32.11
N ARG A 401 10.24 -27.48 -32.38
CA ARG A 401 11.58 -27.04 -32.77
C ARG A 401 12.41 -26.81 -31.51
N GLN A 402 13.37 -27.70 -31.26
CA GLN A 402 14.40 -27.46 -30.26
C GLN A 402 15.37 -26.36 -30.74
N PRO A 403 15.86 -25.48 -29.84
CA PRO A 403 16.86 -24.48 -30.17
C PRO A 403 18.23 -25.13 -30.41
N ILE A 404 18.78 -24.86 -31.60
CA ILE A 404 20.11 -25.28 -32.04
C ILE A 404 21.17 -24.60 -31.15
N LYS A 405 21.86 -25.37 -30.32
CA LYS A 405 23.11 -24.95 -29.65
C LYS A 405 24.21 -24.81 -30.71
N ARG A 406 24.51 -23.58 -31.14
CA ARG A 406 25.75 -23.28 -31.86
C ARG A 406 26.90 -23.26 -30.87
N GLY A 407 27.78 -24.26 -30.97
CA GLY A 407 29.05 -24.29 -30.27
C GLY A 407 30.00 -23.23 -30.83
N GLY A 408 30.47 -22.33 -29.96
CA GLY A 408 31.59 -21.44 -30.21
C GLY A 408 32.89 -22.11 -29.76
N LYS A 409 33.63 -22.65 -30.73
CA LYS A 409 34.98 -23.19 -30.59
C LYS A 409 35.93 -22.01 -30.36
N ARG A 410 36.57 -21.96 -29.19
CA ARG A 410 37.66 -21.01 -28.90
C ARG A 410 38.91 -21.47 -29.64
N PHE A 411 39.55 -20.53 -30.35
CA PHE A 411 40.95 -20.58 -30.74
C PHE A 411 41.71 -19.62 -29.82
#